data_AF-A0A7S4NVZ0-F1
#
_entry.id   AF-A0A7S4NVZ0-F1
#
_cell.length_a   1.000
_cell.length_b   1.000
_cell.length_c   1.000
_cell.angle_alpha   90.00
_cell.angle_beta   90.00
_cell.angle_gamma   90.00
#
_symmetry.space_group_name_H-M   'P 1'
#
loop_
_entity.id
_entity.type
_entity.pdbx_description
1 polymer ?
#
loop_
_entity_poly.entity_id
_entity_poly.type
_entity_poly.pdbx_seq_one_letter_code
_entity_poly.pdbx_strand_id
1 'polypeptide(L)'
;CSVCGEEVFILNSPIEDCPNRKTDQSRVINMEKHLNLLNLRPGTAKLIKREKGAEKQYNANCPSCDIQIAYRPVEGFSATPKCKFIYVRNNTVKNVREK
;
A
#
# COMPACT_ATOMS: atom_id res chain seq x y z
N CYS A 1 -2.40 9.48 5.73
CA CYS A 1 -2.69 9.91 4.34
C CYS A 1 -2.04 11.27 4.15
N SER A 2 -1.23 11.47 3.10
CA SER A 2 -0.56 12.76 2.90
C SER A 2 -1.54 13.90 2.61
N VAL A 3 -2.71 13.59 2.02
CA VAL A 3 -3.70 14.56 1.57
C VAL A 3 -4.68 14.97 2.67
N CYS A 4 -5.43 14.03 3.27
CA CYS A 4 -6.45 14.36 4.26
C CYS A 4 -6.01 14.18 5.73
N GLY A 5 -4.80 13.64 5.97
CA GLY A 5 -4.30 13.37 7.33
C GLY A 5 -4.71 12.02 7.91
N GLU A 6 -5.73 11.35 7.38
CA GLU A 6 -6.25 10.06 7.88
C GLU A 6 -5.18 8.98 8.14
N GLU A 7 -5.27 8.28 9.25
CA GLU A 7 -4.35 7.19 9.61
C GLU A 7 -4.70 5.93 8.81
N VAL A 8 -3.86 5.61 7.82
CA VAL A 8 -4.08 4.51 6.87
C VAL A 8 -3.22 3.27 7.15
N PHE A 9 -2.08 3.47 7.83
CA PHE A 9 -1.15 2.42 8.23
C PHE A 9 -0.58 2.72 9.59
N ILE A 10 -0.44 1.70 10.43
CA ILE A 10 0.42 1.72 11.61
C ILE A 10 1.52 0.71 11.37
N LEU A 11 2.77 1.19 11.36
CA LEU A 11 3.96 0.38 11.11
C LEU A 11 4.88 0.38 12.33
N ASN A 12 5.57 -0.73 12.57
CA ASN A 12 6.62 -0.84 13.59
C ASN A 12 7.93 -0.14 13.22
N SER A 13 8.07 0.27 11.95
CA SER A 13 9.27 0.91 11.43
C SER A 13 8.88 2.06 10.49
N PRO A 14 9.74 3.09 10.35
CA PRO A 14 9.54 4.14 9.35
C PRO A 14 9.33 3.56 7.95
N ILE A 15 8.41 4.14 7.17
CA ILE A 15 8.19 3.70 5.79
C ILE A 15 9.41 3.95 4.88
N GLU A 16 10.29 4.87 5.29
CA GLU A 16 11.52 5.21 4.58
C GLU A 16 12.55 4.08 4.57
N ASP A 17 12.50 3.20 5.58
CA ASP A 17 13.35 2.01 5.69
C ASP A 17 12.82 0.85 4.84
N CYS A 18 11.56 0.93 4.38
CA CYS A 18 10.98 -0.09 3.52
C CYS A 18 11.61 -0.03 2.12
N PRO A 19 11.97 -1.17 1.51
CA PRO A 19 12.63 -1.19 0.21
C PRO A 19 11.72 -0.65 -0.90
N ASN A 20 12.34 -0.12 -1.96
CA ASN A 20 11.61 0.36 -3.13
C ASN A 20 11.54 -0.73 -4.20
N ARG A 21 10.36 -0.85 -4.82
CA ARG A 21 10.17 -1.68 -5.99
C ARG A 21 10.81 -1.02 -7.21
N LYS A 22 11.62 -1.77 -7.97
CA LYS A 22 12.30 -1.24 -9.18
C LYS A 22 11.34 -0.76 -10.29
N THR A 23 10.16 -1.39 -10.41
CA THR A 23 9.22 -1.16 -11.53
C THR A 23 8.52 0.20 -11.50
N ASP A 24 8.17 0.68 -10.32
CA ASP A 24 7.34 1.88 -10.13
C ASP A 24 7.75 2.70 -8.90
N GLN A 25 8.89 2.37 -8.29
CA GLN A 25 9.44 2.98 -7.08
C GLN A 25 8.51 2.92 -5.85
N SER A 26 7.44 2.12 -5.88
CA SER A 26 6.54 1.94 -4.74
C SER A 26 7.29 1.32 -3.54
N ARG A 27 6.97 1.78 -2.33
CA ARG A 27 7.50 1.23 -1.08
C ARG A 27 6.89 -0.15 -0.83
N VAL A 28 7.73 -1.14 -0.56
CA VAL A 28 7.31 -2.53 -0.32
C VAL A 28 7.23 -2.77 1.18
N ILE A 29 6.02 -2.96 1.69
CA ILE A 29 5.79 -3.26 3.11
C ILE A 29 5.50 -4.75 3.25
N ASN A 30 6.26 -5.44 4.10
CA ASN A 30 5.92 -6.80 4.53
C ASN A 30 4.92 -6.70 5.69
N MET A 31 3.68 -7.09 5.42
CA MET A 31 2.57 -6.98 6.35
C MET A 31 2.67 -7.91 7.56
N GLU A 32 3.40 -9.03 7.46
CA GLU A 32 3.59 -9.92 8.61
C GLU A 32 4.65 -9.40 9.59
N LYS A 33 5.59 -8.58 9.11
CA LYS A 33 6.73 -8.10 9.91
C LYS A 33 6.55 -6.68 10.43
N HIS A 34 6.05 -5.79 9.57
CA HIS A 34 6.11 -4.35 9.83
C HIS A 34 4.74 -3.72 10.10
N LEU A 35 3.64 -4.38 9.76
CA LEU A 35 2.30 -3.79 9.80
C LEU A 35 1.55 -4.24 11.06
N ASN A 36 1.13 -3.27 11.87
CA ASN A 36 0.26 -3.51 13.02
C ASN A 36 -1.21 -3.31 12.66
N LEU A 37 -1.50 -2.30 11.82
CA LEU A 37 -2.86 -1.95 11.44
C LEU A 37 -2.90 -1.47 10.00
N LEU A 38 -3.89 -1.96 9.26
CA LEU A 38 -4.20 -1.56 7.90
C LEU A 38 -5.61 -0.98 7.84
N ASN A 39 -5.71 0.32 7.62
CA ASN A 39 -6.98 1.03 7.49
C ASN A 39 -7.11 1.58 6.07
N LEU A 40 -7.48 0.69 5.14
CA LEU A 40 -7.70 1.06 3.74
C LEU A 40 -8.99 0.46 3.24
N ARG A 41 -9.63 1.19 2.33
CA ARG A 41 -10.80 0.71 1.60
C ARG A 41 -10.36 -0.05 0.35
N PRO A 42 -10.94 -1.22 0.04
CA PRO A 42 -10.72 -1.88 -1.25
C PRO A 42 -11.11 -0.94 -2.40
N GLY A 43 -10.19 -0.71 -3.32
CA GLY A 43 -10.38 0.10 -4.51
C GLY A 43 -10.60 -0.75 -5.77
N THR A 44 -10.58 -0.08 -6.93
CA THR A 44 -10.74 -0.76 -8.22
C THR A 44 -9.52 -1.59 -8.61
N ALA A 45 -9.73 -2.77 -9.16
CA ALA A 45 -8.68 -3.55 -9.80
C ALA A 45 -8.35 -2.95 -11.18
N LYS A 46 -7.06 -2.80 -11.49
CA LYS A 46 -6.58 -2.29 -12.78
C LYS A 46 -5.57 -3.25 -13.39
N LEU A 47 -5.67 -3.49 -14.69
CA LEU A 47 -4.67 -4.24 -15.45
C LEU A 47 -3.75 -3.23 -16.13
N ILE A 48 -2.46 -3.28 -15.80
CA ILE A 48 -1.45 -2.36 -16.32
C ILE A 48 -0.52 -3.12 -17.26
N LYS A 49 -0.34 -2.60 -18.48
CA LYS A 49 0.65 -3.13 -19.42
C LYS A 49 2.05 -2.62 -19.03
N ARG A 50 3.00 -3.53 -18.85
CA ARG A 50 4.42 -3.29 -18.58
C ARG A 50 5.25 -3.87 -19.73
N GLU A 51 6.53 -3.52 -19.78
CA GLU A 51 7.45 -4.01 -20.83
C GLU A 51 7.56 -5.54 -20.85
N LYS A 52 7.51 -6.19 -19.68
CA LYS A 52 7.62 -7.65 -19.54
C LYS A 52 6.28 -8.40 -19.46
N GLY A 53 5.15 -7.74 -19.72
CA GLY A 53 3.83 -8.35 -19.68
C GLY A 53 2.76 -7.48 -19.01
N ALA A 54 1.64 -8.07 -18.62
CA ALA A 54 0.56 -7.36 -17.93
C ALA A 54 0.62 -7.64 -16.41
N GLU A 55 0.36 -6.61 -15.61
CA GLU A 55 0.29 -6.68 -14.15
C GLU A 55 -1.11 -6.29 -13.68
N LYS A 56 -1.76 -7.18 -12.93
CA LYS A 56 -3.05 -6.89 -12.28
C LYS A 56 -2.78 -6.26 -10.91
N GLN A 57 -3.33 -5.07 -10.68
CA GLN A 57 -3.20 -4.32 -9.44
C GLN A 57 -4.56 -4.17 -8.78
N TYR A 58 -4.72 -4.74 -7.60
CA TYR A 58 -5.88 -4.53 -6.74
C TYR A 58 -5.58 -3.33 -5.83
N ASN A 59 -6.16 -2.18 -6.14
CA ASN A 59 -5.86 -0.94 -5.43
C ASN A 59 -6.53 -0.91 -4.06
N ALA A 60 -5.96 -0.11 -3.17
CA ALA A 60 -6.47 0.21 -1.85
C ALA A 60 -6.42 1.73 -1.65
N ASN A 61 -7.56 2.27 -1.26
CA ASN A 61 -7.79 3.71 -1.18
C ASN A 61 -7.87 4.17 0.28
N CYS A 62 -7.59 5.44 0.50
CA CYS A 62 -7.86 6.08 1.78
C CYS A 62 -9.38 6.04 2.07
N PRO A 63 -9.82 5.61 3.27
CA PRO A 63 -11.24 5.52 3.58
C PRO A 63 -11.95 6.88 3.62
N SER A 64 -11.19 7.97 3.87
CA SER A 64 -11.73 9.33 4.03
C SER A 64 -11.79 10.11 2.70
N CYS A 65 -10.69 10.17 1.93
CA CYS A 65 -10.62 10.96 0.69
C CYS A 65 -10.59 10.15 -0.61
N ASP A 66 -10.68 8.82 -0.51
CA ASP A 66 -10.71 7.85 -1.62
C ASP A 66 -9.50 7.87 -2.59
N ILE A 67 -8.42 8.54 -2.20
CA ILE A 67 -7.17 8.55 -2.98
C ILE A 67 -6.51 7.17 -2.94
N GLN A 68 -5.96 6.74 -4.08
CA GLN A 68 -5.25 5.46 -4.19
C GLN A 68 -3.93 5.52 -3.43
N ILE A 69 -3.84 4.81 -2.30
CA ILE A 69 -2.66 4.80 -1.43
C ILE A 69 -1.72 3.65 -1.79
N ALA A 70 -2.28 2.45 -1.97
CA ALA A 70 -1.51 1.24 -2.14
C ALA A 70 -2.18 0.28 -3.11
N TYR A 71 -1.49 -0.80 -3.46
CA TYR A 71 -2.04 -1.89 -4.25
C TYR A 71 -1.38 -3.23 -3.93
N ARG A 72 -2.03 -4.30 -4.37
CA ARG A 72 -1.54 -5.69 -4.25
C ARG A 72 -1.74 -6.45 -5.56
N PRO A 73 -0.93 -7.48 -5.86
CA PRO A 73 -1.04 -8.27 -7.09
C PRO A 73 -2.11 -9.37 -6.99
N VAL A 74 -2.67 -9.61 -5.79
CA VAL A 74 -3.67 -10.64 -5.52
C VAL A 74 -4.98 -10.00 -5.06
N GLU A 75 -6.09 -10.66 -5.39
CA GLU A 75 -7.41 -10.29 -4.86
C GLU A 75 -7.56 -10.69 -3.39
N GLY A 76 -8.27 -9.84 -2.64
CA GLY A 76 -8.67 -10.10 -1.27
C GLY A 76 -7.75 -9.48 -0.21
N PHE A 77 -8.36 -8.78 0.73
CA PHE A 77 -7.76 -8.37 2.01
C PHE A 77 -8.16 -9.34 3.15
N SER A 78 -8.35 -10.62 2.81
CA SER A 78 -8.81 -11.66 3.74
C SER A 78 -7.76 -12.00 4.80
N ALA A 79 -8.22 -12.55 5.94
CA ALA A 79 -7.46 -12.89 7.14
C ALA A 79 -6.27 -13.84 6.93
N THR A 80 -6.22 -14.55 5.80
CA THR A 80 -5.04 -15.33 5.39
C THR A 80 -4.47 -14.70 4.12
N PRO A 81 -3.47 -13.79 4.23
CA PRO A 81 -2.97 -13.09 3.06
C PRO A 81 -2.20 -14.06 2.15
N LYS A 82 -2.76 -14.39 0.97
CA LYS A 82 -2.03 -15.10 -0.10
C LYS A 82 -0.75 -14.38 -0.54
N CYS A 83 -0.65 -13.07 -0.26
CA CYS A 83 0.53 -12.26 -0.57
C CYS A 83 0.96 -11.48 0.67
N LYS A 84 2.21 -11.61 1.12
CA LYS A 84 2.69 -10.96 2.35
C LYS A 84 3.02 -9.49 2.17
N PHE A 85 3.07 -9.03 0.93
CA PHE A 85 3.52 -7.70 0.57
C PHE A 85 2.36 -6.79 0.15
N ILE A 86 2.46 -5.53 0.52
CA ILE A 86 1.65 -4.43 0.01
C ILE A 86 2.57 -3.35 -0.55
N TYR A 87 2.18 -2.80 -1.70
CA TYR A 87 2.97 -1.79 -2.40
C TYR A 87 2.33 -0.43 -2.20
N VAL A 88 3.00 0.45 -1.48
CA VAL A 88 2.53 1.82 -1.20
C VAL A 88 3.08 2.76 -2.25
N ARG A 89 2.19 3.54 -2.87
CA ARG A 89 2.57 4.50 -3.90
C ARG A 89 3.32 5.68 -3.29
N ASN A 90 4.30 6.19 -4.02
CA ASN A 90 5.08 7.33 -3.57
C ASN A 90 4.21 8.56 -3.32
N ASN A 91 4.59 9.36 -2.33
CA ASN A 91 3.95 10.62 -1.92
C ASN A 91 2.48 10.51 -1.45
N THR A 92 1.94 9.31 -1.25
CA THR A 92 0.56 9.11 -0.76
C THR A 92 0.45 9.05 0.76
N VAL A 93 1.56 8.81 1.45
CA VAL A 93 1.65 8.72 2.90
C VAL A 93 2.82 9.52 3.42
N LYS A 94 2.72 9.96 4.67
CA LYS A 94 3.75 10.67 5.41
C LYS A 94 3.84 10.07 6.81
N ASN A 95 5.05 10.02 7.38
CA ASN A 95 5.22 9.61 8.77
C ASN A 95 4.58 10.67 9.67
N VAL A 96 3.63 10.26 10.50
CA VAL A 96 3.09 11.08 11.58
C VAL A 96 3.75 10.53 12.84
N ARG A 97 4.75 11.22 13.37
CA ARG A 97 5.33 10.87 14.67
C ARG A 97 4.36 11.38 15.73
N GLU A 98 3.94 10.50 16.66
CA GLU A 98 3.30 10.97 17.90
C GLU A 98 4.25 11.97 18.59
N LYS A 99 3.67 13.09 19.02
CA LYS A 99 4.36 14.13 19.80
C LYS A 99 4.43 13.71 21.26
#